data_AF-A0A527GEN5-F1
#
_entry.id   AF-A0A527GEN5-F1
#
_cell.length_a   1.000
_cell.length_b   1.000
_cell.length_c   1.000
_cell.angle_alpha   90.00
_cell.angle_beta   90.00
_cell.angle_gamma   90.00
#
_symmetry.space_group_name_H-M   'P 1'
#
loop_
_entity.id
_entity.type
_entity.pdbx_description
1 polymer ?
#
loop_
_entity_poly.entity_id
_entity_poly.type
_entity_poly.pdbx_seq_one_letter_code
_entity_poly.pdbx_strand_id
1 'polypeptide(L)' 'MYKHLLIATDGSELADKGVTHGLTLAKGLGAAVTFVTVSEPFPIFALGGAMAGYAAGNELAAYKEEAGRHAKEVLDK' A
#
# COMPACT_ATOMS: atom_id res chain seq x y z
N MET A 1 -24.93 2.87 11.33
CA MET A 1 -23.94 1.78 11.49
C MET A 1 -23.11 1.69 10.20
N TYR A 2 -21.83 1.29 10.28
CA TYR A 2 -20.94 1.25 9.10
C TYR A 2 -21.42 0.25 8.04
N LYS A 3 -21.38 0.68 6.77
CA LYS A 3 -21.74 -0.13 5.60
C LYS A 3 -20.52 -0.60 4.80
N HIS A 4 -19.39 0.08 5.00
CA HIS A 4 -18.14 -0.17 4.29
C HIS A 4 -16.96 0.16 5.20
N LEU A 5 -15.98 -0.74 5.30
CA LEU A 5 -14.76 -0.55 6.07
C LEU A 5 -13.57 -0.49 5.10
N LEU A 6 -12.70 0.48 5.30
CA LEU A 6 -11.37 0.52 4.68
C LEU A 6 -10.37 -0.07 5.68
N ILE A 7 -9.66 -1.13 5.31
CA ILE A 7 -8.64 -1.75 6.15
C ILE A 7 -7.28 -1.52 5.51
N ALA A 8 -6.42 -0.76 6.19
CA ALA A 8 -5.04 -0.58 5.79
C ALA A 8 -4.17 -1.76 6.25
N THR A 9 -3.29 -2.25 5.38
CA THR A 9 -2.29 -3.27 5.70
C THR A 9 -1.00 -3.02 4.95
N ASP A 10 0.14 -3.25 5.61
CA ASP A 10 1.48 -3.29 5.00
C ASP A 10 1.97 -4.75 4.79
N GLY A 11 1.10 -5.73 5.06
CA GLY A 11 1.41 -7.17 4.94
C GLY A 11 2.23 -7.76 6.11
N SER A 12 2.58 -6.94 7.10
CA SER A 12 3.31 -7.39 8.29
C SER A 12 2.46 -8.27 9.21
N GLU A 13 3.11 -9.12 10.02
CA GLU A 13 2.41 -9.94 11.02
C GLU A 13 1.62 -9.10 12.03
N LEU A 14 2.04 -7.86 12.28
CA LEU A 14 1.31 -6.94 13.15
C LEU A 14 0.04 -6.43 12.46
N ALA A 15 0.13 -6.03 11.18
CA ALA A 15 -1.03 -5.61 10.41
C ALA A 15 -2.05 -6.75 10.23
N ASP A 16 -1.60 -8.00 10.11
CA ASP A 16 -2.48 -9.18 10.00
C ASP A 16 -3.44 -9.33 11.20
N LYS A 17 -3.01 -8.90 12.40
CA LYS A 17 -3.90 -8.86 13.58
C LYS A 17 -5.02 -7.83 13.40
N GLY A 18 -4.69 -6.66 12.84
CA GLY A 18 -5.66 -5.62 12.50
C GLY A 18 -6.64 -6.07 11.41
N VAL A 19 -6.13 -6.73 10.37
CA VAL A 19 -6.95 -7.34 9.30
C VAL A 19 -7.96 -8.33 9.87
N THR A 20 -7.49 -9.26 10.73
CA THR A 20 -8.36 -10.26 11.37
C THR A 20 -9.47 -9.61 12.19
N HIS A 21 -9.12 -8.59 12.97
CA HIS A 21 -10.10 -7.85 13.77
C HIS A 21 -11.11 -7.11 12.88
N GLY A 22 -10.64 -6.39 11.86
CA GLY A 22 -11.49 -5.62 10.95
C GLY A 22 -12.46 -6.50 10.16
N LEU A 23 -12.02 -7.67 9.69
CA LEU A 23 -12.87 -8.64 9.02
C LEU A 23 -13.95 -9.21 9.95
N THR A 24 -13.60 -9.49 11.21
CA THR A 24 -14.57 -9.96 12.21
C THR A 24 -15.65 -8.91 12.46
N LEU A 25 -15.25 -7.65 12.58
CA LEU A 25 -16.17 -6.52 12.71
C LEU A 25 -17.06 -6.37 11.46
N ALA A 26 -16.47 -6.35 10.27
CA ALA A 26 -17.23 -6.21 9.01
C ALA A 26 -18.27 -7.32 8.84
N LYS A 27 -17.90 -8.57 9.17
CA LYS A 27 -18.81 -9.71 9.15
C LYS A 27 -19.99 -9.53 10.10
N GLY A 28 -19.74 -9.08 11.33
CA GLY A 28 -20.81 -8.81 12.30
C GLY A 28 -21.76 -7.69 11.87
N LEU A 29 -21.26 -6.73 11.08
CA LEU A 29 -22.03 -5.59 10.59
C LEU A 29 -22.71 -5.83 9.22
N GLY A 30 -22.36 -6.93 8.52
CA GLY A 30 -22.74 -7.12 7.12
C GLY A 30 -22.19 -6.02 6.20
N ALA A 31 -21.00 -5.49 6.54
CA ALA A 31 -20.37 -4.40 5.82
C ALA A 31 -19.41 -4.91 4.74
N ALA A 32 -19.32 -4.18 3.63
CA ALA A 32 -18.30 -4.42 2.62
C ALA A 32 -16.91 -4.02 3.15
N VAL A 33 -15.85 -4.54 2.54
CA VAL A 33 -14.46 -4.23 2.90
C VAL A 33 -13.67 -3.87 1.65
N THR A 34 -12.86 -2.81 1.76
CA THR A 34 -11.79 -2.50 0.82
C THR A 34 -10.46 -2.55 1.57
N PHE A 35 -9.47 -3.24 1.02
CA PHE A 35 -8.11 -3.23 1.53
C PHE A 35 -7.28 -2.14 0.84
N VAL A 36 -6.36 -1.53 1.58
CA VAL A 36 -5.40 -0.58 1.04
C VAL A 36 -4.00 -0.85 1.61
N THR A 37 -3.00 -0.80 0.73
CA THR A 37 -1.59 -0.73 1.11
C THR A 37 -1.00 0.53 0.47
N VAL A 38 -0.01 1.13 1.11
CA VAL A 38 0.59 2.39 0.69
C VAL A 38 2.09 2.20 0.56
N SER A 39 2.61 2.45 -0.63
CA SER A 39 4.05 2.43 -0.90
C SER A 39 4.70 3.73 -0.46
N GLU A 40 5.96 3.66 -0.03
CA GLU A 40 6.76 4.84 0.28
C GLU A 40 6.87 5.77 -0.93
N PRO A 41 6.92 7.11 -0.73
CA PRO A 41 7.02 8.05 -1.84
C PRO A 41 8.34 7.88 -2.59
N PHE A 42 8.30 8.03 -3.92
CA PHE A 42 9.52 8.12 -4.73
C PHE A 42 10.43 9.22 -4.17
N PRO A 43 11.73 8.97 -3.93
CA PRO A 43 12.60 9.91 -3.24
C PRO A 43 13.06 11.05 -4.17
N ILE A 44 12.13 11.93 -4.53
CA ILE A 44 12.34 13.08 -5.43
C ILE A 44 13.49 13.99 -4.94
N PHE A 45 13.71 14.06 -3.62
CA PHE A 45 14.73 14.91 -2.99
C PHE A 45 16.10 14.25 -2.80
N ALA A 46 16.23 12.93 -3.01
CA ALA A 46 17.54 12.27 -2.96
C ALA A 46 18.42 12.61 -4.17
N LEU A 47 17.80 13.11 -5.24
CA LEU A 47 18.46 13.60 -6.45
C LEU A 47 18.90 15.07 -6.26
N GLY A 48 19.71 15.37 -5.24
CA GLY A 48 20.13 16.74 -4.90
C GLY A 48 21.19 17.39 -5.81
N GLY A 49 21.35 16.93 -7.05
CA GLY A 49 22.42 17.36 -7.97
C GLY A 49 21.91 17.88 -9.31
N ALA A 50 22.75 18.60 -10.06
CA ALA A 50 22.37 19.22 -11.35
C ALA A 50 21.84 18.23 -12.41
N MET A 51 22.05 16.92 -12.24
CA MET A 51 21.60 15.84 -13.12
C MET A 51 20.35 15.09 -12.62
N ALA A 52 19.73 15.56 -11.54
CA ALA A 52 18.56 14.98 -10.89
C ALA A 52 17.41 14.61 -11.84
N GLY A 53 17.08 15.51 -12.75
CA GLY A 53 16.00 15.30 -13.70
C GLY A 53 16.33 14.30 -14.81
N TYR A 54 17.62 14.00 -15.04
CA TYR A 54 18.07 13.20 -16.19
C TYR A 54 18.02 11.70 -15.92
N ALA A 55 18.20 11.27 -14.66
CA ALA A 55 18.07 9.86 -14.24
C ALA A 55 16.64 9.49 -13.79
N ALA A 56 15.80 10.49 -13.51
CA ALA A 56 14.48 10.31 -12.88
C ALA A 56 13.46 9.52 -13.72
N GLY A 57 13.58 9.48 -15.05
CA GLY A 57 12.60 8.81 -15.91
C GLY A 57 12.58 7.28 -15.73
N ASN A 58 13.75 6.64 -15.86
CA ASN A 58 13.88 5.19 -15.72
C ASN A 58 13.72 4.75 -14.26
N GLU A 59 14.22 5.55 -13.31
CA GLU A 59 14.08 5.29 -11.88
C GLU A 59 12.62 5.38 -11.41
N LEU A 60 11.85 6.36 -11.90
CA LEU A 60 10.43 6.46 -11.60
C LEU A 60 9.63 5.28 -12.17
N ALA A 61 9.98 4.82 -13.38
CA ALA A 61 9.35 3.65 -13.97
C ALA A 61 9.62 2.38 -13.14
N ALA A 62 10.89 2.15 -12.77
CA ALA A 62 11.29 1.03 -11.91
C ALA A 62 10.61 1.08 -10.53
N TYR A 63 10.57 2.26 -9.90
CA TYR A 63 9.86 2.47 -8.64
C TYR A 63 8.37 2.11 -8.75
N LYS A 64 7.68 2.57 -9.80
CA LYS A 64 6.25 2.27 -9.99
C LYS A 64 6.01 0.77 -10.20
N GLU A 65 6.88 0.11 -10.95
CA GLU A 65 6.80 -1.33 -11.18
C GLU A 65 7.01 -2.11 -9.88
N GLU A 66 8.05 -1.79 -9.11
CA GLU A 66 8.37 -2.45 -7.85
C GLU A 66 7.29 -2.19 -6.78
N ALA A 67 6.87 -0.93 -6.61
CA ALA A 67 5.78 -0.56 -5.71
C ALA A 67 4.48 -1.31 -6.08
N GLY A 68 4.17 -1.40 -7.37
CA GLY A 68 3.01 -2.14 -7.86
C GLY A 68 3.11 -3.65 -7.62
N ARG A 69 4.29 -4.25 -7.80
CA ARG A 69 4.54 -5.66 -7.51
C ARG A 69 4.38 -5.95 -6.02
N HIS A 70 5.03 -5.16 -5.16
CA HIS A 70 4.93 -5.32 -3.71
C HIS A 70 3.49 -5.14 -3.21
N ALA A 71 2.77 -4.15 -3.74
CA ALA A 71 1.37 -3.95 -3.38
C ALA A 71 0.50 -5.18 -3.72
N LYS A 72 0.74 -5.85 -4.84
CA LYS A 72 0.06 -7.11 -5.17
C LYS A 72 0.42 -8.23 -4.19
N GLU A 73 1.70 -8.40 -3.88
CA GLU A 73 2.15 -9.41 -2.90
C GLU A 73 1.47 -9.23 -1.54
N VAL A 74 1.26 -7.98 -1.10
CA VAL A 74 0.55 -7.67 0.15
C VAL A 74 -0.96 -7.92 0.05
N LEU A 75 -1.59 -7.54 -1.07
CA LEU A 75 -3.06 -7.56 -1.21
C LEU A 75 -3.62 -8.91 -1.69
N ASP A 76 -2.82 -9.74 -2.35
CA ASP A 76 -3.21 -11.07 -2.85
C ASP A 76 -2.97 -12.19 -1.81
N LYS A 77 -2.45 -11.83 -0.62
CA LYS A 77 -2.17 -12.71 0.51
C LYS A 77 -3.46 -13.28 1.13
#